data_AF-A0A519GWT0-F1
#
_entry.id   AF-A0A519GWT0-F1
#
_cell.length_a   1.000
_cell.length_b   1.000
_cell.length_c   1.000
_cell.angle_alpha   90.00
_cell.angle_beta   90.00
_cell.angle_gamma   90.00
#
_symmetry.space_group_name_H-M   'P 1'
#
loop_
_entity.id
_entity.type
_entity.pdbx_description
1 polymer ?
#
loop_
_entity_poly.entity_id
_entity_poly.type
_entity_poly.pdbx_seq_one_letter_code
_entity_poly.pdbx_strand_id
1 'polypeptide(L)'
;MSLLKVDNLGKSFGGVKAVDGISFELHAGELLALIGPNGAGKSTTFNMVNGQLKADQGSILFDELVPVEQDRALVGLELAVDHV
;
A
#
# COMPACT_ATOMS: atom_id res chain seq x y z
N MET A 1 -3.97 -0.82 18.11
CA MET A 1 -4.20 -1.80 17.03
C MET A 1 -3.87 -1.13 15.70
N SER A 2 -3.37 -1.86 14.71
CA SER A 2 -3.08 -1.34 13.37
C SER A 2 -4.37 -1.31 12.55
N LEU A 3 -4.66 -0.19 11.89
CA LEU A 3 -5.79 -0.05 10.96
C LEU A 3 -5.55 -0.82 9.67
N LEU A 4 -4.30 -0.80 9.19
CA LEU A 4 -3.84 -1.54 8.02
C LEU A 4 -2.53 -2.25 8.38
N LYS A 5 -2.44 -3.53 8.02
CA LYS A 5 -1.23 -4.33 8.10
C LYS A 5 -0.93 -4.96 6.75
N VAL A 6 0.29 -4.74 6.28
CA VAL A 6 0.84 -5.31 5.05
C VAL A 6 2.00 -6.21 5.43
N ASP A 7 1.99 -7.45 4.95
CA ASP A 7 3.03 -8.44 5.23
C ASP A 7 3.56 -9.08 3.96
N ASN A 8 4.87 -8.94 3.74
CA ASN A 8 5.66 -9.54 2.67
C ASN A 8 5.05 -9.38 1.26
N LEU A 9 4.45 -8.21 1.00
CA LEU A 9 3.70 -7.93 -0.20
C LEU A 9 4.64 -7.82 -1.40
N GLY A 10 4.28 -8.47 -2.50
CA GLY A 10 5.12 -8.49 -3.70
C GLY A 10 4.33 -8.54 -5.00
N LYS A 11 4.92 -7.97 -6.05
CA LYS A 11 4.37 -7.97 -7.40
C LYS A 11 5.47 -8.02 -8.44
N SER A 12 5.29 -8.89 -9.42
CA SER A 12 6.13 -8.99 -10.62
C SER A 12 5.34 -8.75 -11.90
N PHE A 13 5.98 -8.12 -12.89
CA PHE A 13 5.46 -7.95 -14.24
C PHE A 13 6.51 -8.45 -15.23
N GLY A 14 6.18 -9.47 -16.03
CA GLY A 14 7.08 -9.98 -17.07
C GLY A 14 8.48 -10.37 -16.56
N GLY A 15 8.57 -10.88 -15.32
CA GLY A 15 9.84 -11.24 -14.68
C GLY A 15 10.55 -10.11 -13.93
N VAL A 16 10.08 -8.86 -14.02
CA VAL A 16 10.59 -7.73 -13.24
C VAL A 16 9.81 -7.62 -11.94
N LYS A 17 10.49 -7.67 -10.79
CA LYS A 17 9.89 -7.43 -9.48
C LYS A 17 9.66 -5.93 -9.29
N ALA A 18 8.40 -5.50 -9.38
CA ALA A 18 8.02 -4.11 -9.12
C ALA A 18 7.92 -3.82 -7.61
N VAL A 19 7.57 -4.83 -6.81
CA VAL A 19 7.57 -4.80 -5.35
C VAL A 19 8.08 -6.15 -4.86
N ASP A 20 9.05 -6.17 -3.93
CA ASP A 20 9.72 -7.38 -3.46
C ASP A 20 9.69 -7.51 -1.94
N GLY A 21 8.57 -7.98 -1.40
CA GLY A 21 8.46 -8.39 0.00
C GLY A 21 8.40 -7.23 1.01
N ILE A 22 7.58 -6.21 0.74
CA ILE A 22 7.42 -5.09 1.68
C ILE A 22 6.47 -5.45 2.83
N SER A 23 6.79 -4.99 4.04
CA SER A 23 5.93 -5.09 5.21
C SER A 23 5.86 -3.76 5.93
N PHE A 24 4.66 -3.35 6.34
CA PHE A 24 4.43 -2.16 7.15
C PHE A 24 3.08 -2.23 7.87
N GLU A 25 2.94 -1.43 8.92
CA GLU A 25 1.68 -1.22 9.62
C GLU A 25 1.34 0.28 9.57
N LEU A 26 0.05 0.57 9.55
CA LEU A 26 -0.49 1.92 9.66
C LEU A 26 -1.55 1.93 10.76
N HIS A 27 -1.40 2.83 11.72
CA HIS A 27 -2.36 3.01 12.81
C HIS A 27 -3.41 4.06 12.46
N ALA A 28 -4.55 4.01 13.14
CA ALA A 28 -5.61 5.01 12.95
C ALA A 28 -5.10 6.42 13.30
N GLY A 29 -5.34 7.37 12.41
CA GLY A 29 -4.88 8.76 12.55
C GLY A 29 -3.45 9.03 12.07
N GLU A 30 -2.74 8.02 11.58
CA GLU A 30 -1.43 8.20 10.97
C GLU A 30 -1.52 8.51 9.47
N LEU A 31 -0.53 9.26 8.98
CA LEU A 31 -0.28 9.49 7.57
C LEU A 31 1.01 8.76 7.18
N LEU A 32 0.93 7.87 6.19
CA LEU A 32 2.10 7.17 5.66
C LEU A 32 2.33 7.59 4.21
N ALA A 33 3.49 8.20 3.95
CA ALA A 33 3.89 8.56 2.59
C ALA A 33 4.81 7.49 1.99
N LEU A 34 4.53 7.07 0.76
CA LEU A 34 5.47 6.28 -0.04
C LEU A 34 6.29 7.23 -0.91
N ILE A 35 7.60 7.28 -0.64
CA ILE A 35 8.54 8.17 -1.31
C ILE A 35 9.61 7.34 -2.01
N GLY A 36 10.11 7.82 -3.16
CA GLY A 36 11.15 7.16 -3.95
C GLY A 36 11.13 7.61 -5.40
N PRO A 37 12.11 7.21 -6.22
CA PRO A 37 12.20 7.58 -7.63
C PRO A 37 11.10 6.93 -8.48
N ASN A 38 10.97 7.39 -9.73
CA ASN A 38 10.11 6.73 -10.72
C ASN A 38 10.54 5.27 -10.93
N GLY A 39 9.56 4.37 -10.97
CA GLY A 39 9.82 2.93 -11.08
C GLY A 39 10.11 2.21 -9.76
N ALA A 40 10.21 2.91 -8.61
CA ALA A 40 10.46 2.28 -7.30
C ALA A 40 9.29 1.43 -6.73
N GLY A 41 8.21 1.22 -7.49
CA GLY A 41 7.08 0.41 -7.06
C GLY A 41 5.99 1.12 -6.26
N LYS A 42 6.08 2.44 -6.04
CA LYS A 42 5.12 3.21 -5.23
C LYS A 42 3.65 3.03 -5.65
N SER A 43 3.32 3.33 -6.91
CA SER A 43 1.97 3.16 -7.46
C SER A 43 1.55 1.69 -7.48
N THR A 44 2.49 0.77 -7.69
CA THR A 44 2.22 -0.68 -7.62
C THR A 44 1.79 -1.09 -6.21
N THR A 45 2.53 -0.66 -5.18
CA THR A 45 2.17 -0.87 -3.77
C THR A 45 0.82 -0.27 -3.43
N PHE A 46 0.60 1.00 -3.81
CA PHE A 46 -0.66 1.70 -3.55
C PHE A 46 -1.85 0.99 -4.18
N ASN A 47 -1.74 0.58 -5.44
CA ASN A 47 -2.82 -0.13 -6.14
C ASN A 47 -3.07 -1.52 -5.54
N MET A 48 -2.05 -2.19 -5.00
CA MET A 48 -2.24 -3.45 -4.28
C MET A 48 -3.00 -3.25 -2.97
N VAL A 49 -2.62 -2.24 -2.17
CA VAL A 49 -3.29 -1.90 -0.91
C VAL A 49 -4.75 -1.51 -1.13
N ASN A 50 -5.05 -0.77 -2.20
CA ASN A 50 -6.42 -0.39 -2.57
C ASN A 50 -7.23 -1.50 -3.27
N GLY A 51 -6.67 -2.70 -3.44
CA GLY A 51 -7.35 -3.81 -4.10
C GLY A 51 -7.55 -3.66 -5.63
N GLN A 52 -6.96 -2.64 -6.25
CA GLN A 52 -7.00 -2.43 -7.70
C GLN A 52 -6.03 -3.35 -8.46
N LEU A 53 -5.00 -3.83 -7.77
CA LEU A 53 -4.00 -4.73 -8.33
C LEU A 53 -3.83 -5.94 -7.42
N LYS A 54 -3.96 -7.15 -7.97
CA LYS A 54 -3.72 -8.38 -7.20
C LYS A 54 -2.22 -8.57 -6.94
N ALA A 55 -1.83 -8.72 -5.68
CA ALA A 55 -0.49 -9.11 -5.29
C ALA A 55 -0.18 -10.56 -5.70
N ASP A 56 1.09 -10.84 -6.00
CA ASP A 56 1.54 -12.21 -6.31
C ASP A 56 1.89 -12.99 -5.03
N GLN A 57 2.24 -12.27 -3.96
CA GLN A 57 2.59 -12.83 -2.66
C GLN A 57 2.24 -11.85 -1.52
N GLY A 58 2.25 -12.36 -0.30
CA GLY A 58 2.00 -11.58 0.91
C GLY A 58 0.52 -11.44 1.24
N SER A 59 0.22 -10.59 2.21
CA SER A 59 -1.14 -10.35 2.68
C SER A 59 -1.36 -8.90 3.08
N ILE A 60 -2.62 -8.48 3.02
CA ILE A 60 -3.10 -7.16 3.42
C ILE A 60 -4.31 -7.37 4.31
N LEU A 61 -4.27 -6.83 5.53
CA LEU A 61 -5.34 -6.89 6.50
C LEU A 61 -5.78 -5.47 6.86
N PHE A 62 -7.07 -5.19 6.74
CA PHE A 62 -7.70 -3.99 7.25
C PHE A 62 -8.54 -4.36 8.48
N ASP A 63 -8.54 -3.51 9.50
CA ASP A 63 -9.40 -3.69 10.68
C ASP A 63 -10.89 -3.56 10.28
N GLU A 64 -11.78 -4.35 10.89
CA GLU A 64 -13.20 -4.47 10.50
C GLU A 64 -14.04 -3.24 10.88
N LEU A 65 -13.55 -2.40 11.79
CA LEU A 65 -14.25 -1.22 12.31
C LEU A 65 -13.99 0.06 11.49
N VAL A 66 -14.04 0.00 10.16
CA VAL A 66 -14.08 1.22 9.34
C VAL A 66 -15.53 1.71 9.30
N PRO A 67 -15.89 2.84 9.95
CA PRO A 67 -17.27 3.31 9.97
C PRO A 67 -17.76 3.62 8.55
N VAL A 68 -18.99 3.23 8.24
CA VAL A 68 -19.60 3.33 6.90
C VAL A 68 -19.93 4.78 6.49
N GLU A 69 -19.67 5.76 7.35
CA GLU A 69 -19.80 7.20 7.05
C GLU A 69 -18.43 7.86 6.87
N GLN A 70 -17.72 7.56 5.77
CA GLN A 70 -16.70 8.46 5.22
C GLN A 70 -16.29 8.02 3.81
N ASP A 71 -16.33 8.95 2.86
CA ASP A 71 -16.02 8.82 1.44
C ASP A 71 -14.73 8.02 1.15
N ARG A 72 -14.80 6.70 0.96
CA ARG A 72 -13.78 5.80 0.32
C ARG A 72 -12.28 6.06 0.63
N ALA A 73 -11.93 6.81 1.67
CA ALA A 73 -10.61 7.37 1.90
C ALA A 73 -10.34 7.45 3.40
N LEU A 74 -10.07 6.32 4.03
CA LEU A 74 -9.48 6.29 5.38
C LEU A 74 -8.33 5.29 5.44
N VAL A 75 -7.41 5.43 4.49
CA VAL A 75 -5.97 5.23 4.69
C VAL A 75 -5.29 6.33 3.88
N GLY A 76 -4.73 7.31 4.57
CA GLY A 76 -3.94 8.38 3.95
C GLY A 76 -2.60 7.81 3.51
N LEU A 77 -2.57 7.22 2.32
CA LEU A 77 -1.33 6.86 1.64
C LEU A 77 -1.07 7.89 0.56
N GLU A 78 -0.11 8.78 0.79
CA GLU A 78 0.25 9.81 -0.19
C GLU A 78 1.43 9.33 -1.04
N LEU A 79 1.25 9.41 -2.36
CA LEU A 79 2.30 9.13 -3.33
C LEU A 79 3.09 10.41 -3.59
N ALA A 80 4.25 10.55 -2.96
CA ALA A 80 5.20 11.60 -3.33
C ALA A 80 6.03 11.10 -4.52
N VAL A 81 5.88 11.73 -5.68
CA VAL A 81 6.75 11.52 -6.83
C VAL A 81 7.82 12.60 -6.81
N ASP A 82 9.04 12.23 -6.43
CA ASP A 82 10.19 13.13 -6.60
C ASP A 82 10.54 13.18 -8.09
N HIS A 83 10.39 14.36 -8.69
CA HIS A 83 11.00 14.72 -9.96
C HIS A 83 12.42 15.21 -9.67
N VAL A 84 13.39 14.30 -9.68
CA VAL A 84 14.81 14.64 -9.91
C VAL A 84 15.15 14.29 -11.34
#